data_AF-A0A662VNF2-F1
#
_entry.id   AF-A0A662VNF2-F1
#
_cell.length_a   1.000
_cell.length_b   1.000
_cell.length_c   1.000
_cell.angle_alpha   90.00
_cell.angle_beta   90.00
_cell.angle_gamma   90.00
#
_symmetry.space_group_name_H-M   'P 1'
#
loop_
_entity.id
_entity.type
_entity.pdbx_description
1 polymer ?
#
loop_
_entity_poly.entity_id
_entity_poly.type
_entity_poly.pdbx_seq_one_letter_code
_entity_poly.pdbx_strand_id
1 'polypeptide(L)'
;MMRRNVYLGKKVRDVRKKGLDTISEVKGIRDAIIEDRRKGRIDARTASSRMNLLKLVVSRDSDFQVAKKKRKALSIVDKGIQKLKNMNRKSSRRGRKSRGRR
;
A
#
# COMPACT_ATOMS: atom_id res chain seq x y z
N MET A 1 8.59 21.83 -16.73
CA MET A 1 7.76 20.64 -17.05
C MET A 1 7.91 19.60 -15.94
N MET A 2 6.81 19.24 -15.26
CA MET A 2 6.82 18.32 -14.11
C MET A 2 6.97 16.88 -14.62
N ARG A 3 8.14 16.26 -14.41
CA ARG A 3 8.43 14.88 -14.81
C ARG A 3 7.59 13.94 -13.94
N ARG A 4 6.68 13.18 -14.58
CA ARG A 4 5.73 12.27 -13.93
C ARG A 4 6.38 10.90 -13.82
N ASN A 5 6.72 10.45 -12.61
CA ASN A 5 7.28 9.12 -12.42
C ASN A 5 6.15 8.07 -12.37
N VAL A 6 6.26 7.03 -13.19
CA VAL A 6 5.33 5.90 -13.23
C VAL A 6 5.69 4.95 -12.08
N TYR A 7 5.09 5.13 -10.90
CA TYR A 7 5.18 4.13 -9.84
C TYR A 7 4.07 3.09 -10.03
N LEU A 8 4.43 1.82 -10.22
CA LEU A 8 3.52 0.67 -10.21
C LEU A 8 2.32 0.72 -11.19
N GLY A 9 2.45 1.49 -12.28
CA GLY A 9 1.45 1.56 -13.35
C GLY A 9 0.28 2.54 -13.15
N LYS A 10 0.35 3.50 -12.22
CA LYS A 10 -0.64 4.60 -12.10
C LYS A 10 0.00 5.96 -11.81
N LYS A 11 -0.69 7.02 -12.29
CA LYS A 11 -0.36 8.44 -12.08
C LYS A 11 -0.64 8.84 -10.63
N VAL A 12 0.40 8.93 -9.81
CA VAL A 12 0.34 9.53 -8.46
C VAL A 12 0.79 10.98 -8.58
N ARG A 13 0.08 11.93 -7.93
CA ARG A 13 0.51 13.34 -7.86
C ARG A 13 1.73 13.42 -6.94
N ASP A 14 2.87 13.83 -7.49
CA ASP A 14 4.07 14.11 -6.71
C ASP A 14 3.80 15.20 -5.67
N VAL A 15 4.04 14.88 -4.41
CA VAL A 15 3.96 15.83 -3.30
C VAL A 15 5.35 16.46 -3.16
N ARG A 16 5.64 17.45 -4.04
CA ARG A 16 6.75 18.42 -4.00
C ARG A 16 7.94 18.12 -3.06
N LYS A 17 8.81 17.18 -3.44
CA LYS A 17 10.29 17.21 -3.46
C LYS A 17 10.75 15.81 -3.92
N LYS A 18 11.84 15.71 -4.70
CA LYS A 18 12.36 14.41 -5.16
C LYS A 18 13.01 13.67 -3.99
N GLY A 19 12.49 12.50 -3.65
CA GLY A 19 13.04 11.60 -2.64
C GLY A 19 11.91 11.00 -1.81
N LEU A 20 12.02 9.73 -1.39
CA LEU A 20 11.09 9.04 -0.49
C LEU A 20 11.26 9.54 0.97
N ASP A 21 11.49 10.84 1.13
CA ASP A 21 12.02 11.46 2.34
C ASP A 21 10.94 11.58 3.44
N THR A 22 9.67 11.40 3.06
CA THR A 22 8.55 11.68 3.95
C THR A 22 7.69 10.46 4.21
N ILE A 23 7.55 10.14 5.49
CA ILE A 23 6.51 9.23 6.05
C ILE A 23 5.13 9.47 5.41
N SER A 24 4.85 10.72 5.02
CA SER A 24 3.63 11.14 4.32
C SER A 24 3.45 10.48 2.95
N GLU A 25 4.51 10.28 2.16
CA GLU A 25 4.44 9.64 0.85
C GLU A 25 4.19 8.15 0.97
N VAL A 26 4.89 7.48 1.90
CA VAL A 26 4.64 6.08 2.23
C VAL A 26 3.18 5.89 2.63
N LYS A 27 2.62 6.81 3.42
CA LYS A 27 1.20 6.82 3.79
C LYS A 27 0.30 7.02 2.56
N GLY A 28 0.61 7.98 1.69
CA GLY A 28 -0.14 8.26 0.47
C GLY A 28 -0.20 7.06 -0.49
N ILE A 29 0.94 6.41 -0.74
CA ILE A 29 1.01 5.21 -1.59
C ILE A 29 0.23 4.06 -0.95
N ARG A 30 0.40 3.84 0.36
CA ARG A 30 -0.34 2.83 1.13
C ARG A 30 -1.85 3.03 1.02
N ASP A 31 -2.31 4.27 1.19
CA ASP A 31 -3.74 4.62 1.13
C ASP A 31 -4.31 4.43 -0.29
N ALA A 32 -3.56 4.83 -1.32
CA ALA A 32 -3.94 4.62 -2.72
C ALA A 32 -4.10 3.13 -3.08
N ILE A 33 -3.19 2.26 -2.63
CA ILE A 33 -3.29 0.80 -2.85
C ILE A 33 -4.56 0.23 -2.18
N ILE A 34 -4.82 0.63 -0.93
CA ILE A 34 -6.02 0.18 -0.20
C ILE A 34 -7.28 0.66 -0.89
N GLU A 35 -7.30 1.91 -1.35
CA GLU A 35 -8.46 2.48 -2.03
C GLU A 35 -8.72 1.78 -3.37
N ASP A 36 -7.68 1.53 -4.16
CA ASP A 36 -7.80 0.79 -5.41
C ASP A 36 -8.35 -0.63 -5.18
N ARG A 37 -7.89 -1.32 -4.13
CA ARG A 37 -8.44 -2.63 -3.75
C ARG A 37 -9.90 -2.52 -3.30
N ARG A 38 -10.23 -1.50 -2.50
CA ARG A 38 -11.58 -1.25 -1.98
C ARG A 38 -12.57 -0.96 -3.10
N LYS A 39 -12.14 -0.20 -4.12
CA LYS A 39 -12.92 0.12 -5.32
C LYS A 39 -12.93 -1.01 -6.36
N GLY A 40 -12.28 -2.14 -6.08
CA GLY A 40 -12.21 -3.28 -7.01
C GLY A 40 -11.37 -3.03 -8.27
N ARG A 41 -10.58 -1.95 -8.31
CA ARG A 41 -9.72 -1.62 -9.46
C ARG A 41 -8.51 -2.53 -9.58
N ILE A 42 -8.10 -3.13 -8.46
CA ILE A 42 -7.06 -4.17 -8.40
C ILE A 42 -7.54 -5.31 -7.51
N ASP A 43 -7.09 -6.51 -7.83
CA ASP A 43 -7.41 -7.71 -7.07
C ASP A 43 -6.57 -7.80 -5.77
N ALA A 44 -6.91 -8.78 -4.94
CA ALA A 44 -6.26 -9.00 -3.65
C ALA A 44 -4.77 -9.33 -3.79
N ARG A 45 -4.39 -10.10 -4.81
CA ARG A 45 -3.00 -10.50 -5.05
C ARG A 45 -2.16 -9.31 -5.48
N THR A 46 -2.66 -8.50 -6.42
CA THR A 46 -1.97 -7.27 -6.87
C THR A 46 -1.83 -6.27 -5.73
N ALA A 47 -2.87 -6.05 -4.92
CA ALA A 47 -2.79 -5.16 -3.77
C ALA A 47 -1.73 -5.62 -2.77
N SER A 48 -1.64 -6.93 -2.50
CA SER A 48 -0.66 -7.50 -1.57
C SER A 48 0.76 -7.38 -2.13
N SER A 49 0.95 -7.69 -3.41
CA SER A 49 2.24 -7.56 -4.10
C SER A 49 2.76 -6.12 -4.07
N ARG A 50 1.91 -5.14 -4.40
CA ARG A 50 2.28 -3.70 -4.35
C ARG A 50 2.65 -3.24 -2.95
N MET A 51 1.95 -3.70 -1.92
CA MET A 51 2.27 -3.35 -0.53
C MET A 51 3.60 -3.97 -0.06
N ASN A 52 3.90 -5.20 -0.50
CA ASN A 52 5.20 -5.84 -0.22
C ASN A 52 6.35 -5.13 -0.93
N LEU A 53 6.14 -4.68 -2.17
CA LEU A 53 7.15 -3.89 -2.87
C LEU A 53 7.41 -2.57 -2.15
N LEU A 54 6.37 -1.88 -1.69
CA LEU A 54 6.51 -0.66 -0.88
C LEU A 54 7.35 -0.92 0.39
N LYS A 55 7.12 -2.06 1.06
CA LYS A 55 7.92 -2.48 2.22
C LYS A 55 9.40 -2.66 1.86
N LEU A 56 9.68 -3.33 0.74
CA LEU A 56 11.04 -3.59 0.26
C LEU A 56 11.77 -2.28 -0.06
N VAL A 57 11.11 -1.37 -0.76
CA VAL A 57 11.65 -0.06 -1.12
C VAL A 57 12.02 0.71 0.15
N VAL A 58 11.08 0.88 1.08
CA VAL A 58 11.34 1.55 2.39
C VAL A 58 12.46 0.85 3.18
N SER A 59 12.61 -0.47 3.04
CA SER A 59 13.65 -1.22 3.73
C SER A 59 15.05 -1.00 3.15
N ARG A 60 15.16 -0.76 1.84
CA ARG A 60 16.44 -0.61 1.12
C ARG A 60 16.87 0.84 0.93
N ASP A 61 15.96 1.77 1.16
CA ASP A 61 16.17 3.19 0.92
C ASP A 61 17.09 3.82 1.97
N SER A 62 18.13 4.51 1.49
CA SER A 62 19.13 5.22 2.26
C SER A 62 18.61 6.52 2.89
N ASP A 63 17.47 7.05 2.46
CA ASP A 63 16.87 8.24 3.10
C ASP A 63 16.25 7.85 4.47
N PHE A 64 16.04 6.55 4.71
CA PHE A 64 15.59 5.98 5.98
C PHE A 64 16.74 5.49 6.89
N GLN A 65 17.97 5.98 6.73
CA GLN A 65 19.11 5.60 7.59
C GLN A 65 18.85 5.85 9.09
N VAL A 66 17.99 6.82 9.42
CA VAL A 66 17.51 7.00 10.79
C VAL A 66 16.56 5.86 11.17
N ALA A 67 17.05 4.93 12.00
CA ALA A 67 16.31 3.73 12.43
C ALA A 67 14.88 4.01 12.92
N LYS A 68 14.67 5.13 13.62
CA LYS A 68 13.33 5.57 14.10
C LYS A 68 12.38 5.93 12.95
N LYS A 69 12.87 6.64 11.93
CA LYS A 69 12.07 6.98 10.73
C LYS A 69 11.73 5.71 9.94
N LYS A 70 12.73 4.84 9.73
CA LYS A 70 12.55 3.53 9.06
C LYS A 70 11.48 2.69 9.73
N ARG A 71 11.59 2.52 11.06
CA ARG A 71 10.60 1.74 11.85
C ARG A 71 9.20 2.32 11.72
N LYS A 72 9.06 3.65 11.76
CA LYS A 72 7.76 4.31 11.60
C LYS A 72 7.17 4.11 10.21
N ALA A 73 7.99 4.23 9.16
CA ALA A 73 7.56 3.97 7.78
C ALA A 73 7.14 2.51 7.57
N LEU A 74 7.96 1.56 8.02
CA LEU A 74 7.63 0.13 7.98
C LEU A 74 6.33 -0.19 8.72
N SER A 75 6.12 0.40 9.90
CA SER A 75 4.88 0.23 10.67
C SER A 75 3.64 0.70 9.90
N ILE A 76 3.72 1.77 9.11
CA ILE A 76 2.61 2.25 8.27
C ILE A 76 2.29 1.23 7.18
N VAL A 77 3.32 0.69 6.52
CA VAL A 77 3.17 -0.33 5.48
C VAL A 77 2.58 -1.61 6.07
N ASP A 78 3.09 -2.07 7.21
CA ASP A 78 2.60 -3.27 7.92
C ASP A 78 1.12 -3.12 8.32
N LYS A 79 0.71 -1.94 8.83
CA LYS A 79 -0.71 -1.62 9.05
C LYS A 79 -1.54 -1.68 7.77
N GLY A 80 -0.95 -1.33 6.63
CA GLY A 80 -1.56 -1.49 5.31
C GLY A 80 -1.78 -2.96 4.93
N ILE A 81 -0.74 -3.79 5.07
CA ILE A 81 -0.79 -5.23 4.83
C ILE A 81 -1.87 -5.89 5.68
N GLN A 82 -1.92 -5.57 6.98
CA GLN A 82 -2.92 -6.15 7.88
C GLN A 82 -4.34 -5.75 7.50
N LYS A 83 -4.55 -4.50 7.05
CA LYS A 83 -5.84 -4.05 6.55
C LYS A 83 -6.26 -4.81 5.30
N LEU A 84 -5.35 -5.03 4.34
CA LEU A 84 -5.60 -5.85 3.14
C LEU A 84 -5.98 -7.30 3.53
N LYS A 85 -5.24 -7.93 4.44
CA LYS A 85 -5.54 -9.27 4.96
C LYS A 85 -6.95 -9.35 5.57
N ASN A 86 -7.31 -8.38 6.41
CA ASN A 86 -8.63 -8.33 7.05
C ASN A 86 -9.77 -8.13 6.03
N MET A 87 -9.55 -7.31 4.98
CA MET A 87 -10.53 -7.15 3.90
C MET A 87 -10.74 -8.47 3.14
N ASN A 88 -9.67 -9.19 2.83
CA ASN A 88 -9.77 -10.49 2.15
C ASN A 88 -10.49 -11.54 3.02
N ARG A 89 -10.23 -11.58 4.35
CA ARG A 89 -10.95 -12.47 5.29
C ARG A 89 -12.43 -12.13 5.42
N LYS A 90 -12.82 -10.85 5.36
CA LYS A 90 -14.24 -10.45 5.37
C LYS A 90 -14.96 -10.84 4.08
N SER A 91 -14.27 -10.75 2.94
CA SER A 91 -14.81 -11.19 1.64
C SER A 91 -15.11 -12.68 1.61
N SER A 92 -14.24 -13.53 2.18
CA SER A 92 -14.46 -14.99 2.22
C SER A 92 -15.61 -15.39 3.15
N ARG A 93 -15.81 -14.68 4.28
CA ARG A 93 -16.95 -14.91 5.19
C ARG A 93 -18.30 -14.55 4.57
N ARG A 94 -18.40 -13.47 3.79
CA ARG A 94 -19.65 -13.07 3.11
C ARG A 94 -20.09 -14.11 2.07
N GLY A 95 -19.15 -14.66 1.28
CA GLY A 95 -19.47 -15.72 0.30
C GLY A 95 -19.88 -17.07 0.92
N ARG A 96 -19.47 -17.36 2.16
CA ARG A 96 -19.85 -18.59 2.87
C ARG A 96 -21.27 -18.52 3.44
N LYS A 97 -21.73 -17.33 3.86
CA LYS A 97 -23.07 -17.13 4.45
C LYS A 97 -24.20 -17.21 3.41
N SER A 98 -23.93 -16.91 2.14
CA SER A 98 -24.92 -17.00 1.06
C SER A 98 -25.13 -18.43 0.53
N ARG A 99 -24.20 -19.36 0.78
CA ARG A 99 -24.28 -20.76 0.30
C ARG A 99 -24.93 -21.73 1.31
N GLY A 100 -25.15 -21.30 2.55
CA GLY A 100 -25.81 -22.10 3.60
C GLY A 100 -27.29 -21.81 3.81
N ARG A 101 -27.92 -21.06 2.88
CA ARG A 101 -29.37 -20.87 2.81
C ARG A 101 -29.86 -21.51 1.51
N ARG A 102 -29.89 -22.82 1.49
CA ARG A 102 -30.62 -23.63 0.52
C ARG A 102 -31.08 -24.89 1.23
#